data_AF-A0A9E1IF15-F1
#
_entry.id   AF-A0A9E1IF15-F1
#
_cell.length_a   1.000
_cell.length_b   1.000
_cell.length_c   1.000
_cell.angle_alpha   90.00
_cell.angle_beta   90.00
_cell.angle_gamma   90.00
#
_symmetry.space_group_name_H-M   'P 1'
#
loop_
_entity.id
_entity.type
_entity.pdbx_description
1 polymer ?
#
loop_
_entity_poly.entity_id
_entity_poly.type
_entity_poly.pdbx_seq_one_letter_code
_entity_poly.pdbx_strand_id
1 'polypeptide(L)'
;MPTLHLAEHQDSEPIELALAQRDQIADALPRAVIQPAQGSDNAYVINPKNYVGVIKAGGYTIEIAPKLDISRVLFLIAYALNPRYWQDHVVEFEDAPTLHEAIARPFADFTERATRRGPLHGYQSIDDSLPGVRGRIRFADQLRRHQRITSPIEVTYDEFTPDIEENRLLLGAIGKLLHLRFLTESTKQLLRRATHRLADVEHVRYDRRRIPN
;
A
#
# COMPACT_ATOMS: atom_id res chain seq x y z
N MET A 1 0.40 -11.72 -22.43
CA MET A 1 1.70 -10.99 -22.43
C MET A 1 2.72 -11.95 -21.84
N PRO A 2 3.85 -12.17 -22.51
CA PRO A 2 4.92 -13.02 -21.98
C PRO A 2 5.53 -12.44 -20.70
N THR A 3 6.05 -13.31 -19.84
CA THR A 3 6.74 -12.94 -18.60
C THR A 3 8.24 -13.13 -18.75
N LEU A 4 9.03 -12.13 -18.37
CA LEU A 4 10.48 -12.22 -18.25
C LEU A 4 10.83 -12.35 -16.77
N HIS A 5 11.47 -13.45 -16.40
CA HIS A 5 12.00 -13.66 -15.07
C HIS A 5 13.46 -13.22 -15.03
N LEU A 6 13.76 -12.20 -14.24
CA LEU A 6 15.09 -11.67 -13.98
C LEU A 6 15.44 -11.84 -12.51
N ALA A 7 16.72 -11.82 -12.17
CA ALA A 7 17.17 -11.82 -10.79
C ALA A 7 18.02 -10.58 -10.49
N GLU A 8 17.81 -10.01 -9.31
CA GLU A 8 18.52 -8.84 -8.82
C GLU A 8 20.05 -9.02 -8.97
N HIS A 9 20.71 -8.06 -9.62
CA HIS A 9 22.13 -8.03 -9.98
C HIS A 9 22.64 -9.15 -10.91
N GLN A 10 21.79 -10.03 -11.43
CA GLN A 10 22.20 -11.11 -12.32
C GLN A 10 21.92 -10.76 -13.78
N ASP A 11 22.80 -11.20 -14.67
CA ASP A 11 22.58 -11.11 -16.11
C ASP A 11 21.56 -12.17 -16.53
N SER A 12 20.62 -11.80 -17.40
CA SER A 12 19.70 -12.77 -18.02
C SER A 12 20.41 -13.59 -19.09
N GLU A 13 19.80 -14.71 -19.48
CA GLU A 13 20.07 -15.29 -20.79
C GLU A 13 19.73 -14.26 -21.89
N PRO A 14 20.32 -14.39 -23.10
CA PRO A 14 19.96 -13.54 -24.24
C PRO A 14 18.47 -13.62 -24.56
N ILE A 15 17.79 -12.47 -24.59
CA ILE A 15 16.36 -12.34 -24.90
C ILE A 15 16.22 -11.60 -26.23
N GLU A 16 15.53 -12.21 -27.20
CA GLU A 16 15.18 -11.52 -28.44
C GLU A 16 14.18 -10.39 -28.17
N LEU A 17 14.56 -9.16 -28.55
CA LEU A 17 13.75 -7.96 -28.35
C LEU A 17 13.82 -7.06 -29.59
N ALA A 18 12.67 -6.58 -30.04
CA ALA A 18 12.64 -5.47 -30.98
C ALA A 18 13.20 -4.19 -30.32
N LEU A 19 13.81 -3.30 -31.10
CA LEU A 19 14.40 -2.05 -30.58
C LEU A 19 13.41 -1.23 -29.75
N ALA A 20 12.15 -1.12 -30.21
CA ALA A 20 11.11 -0.41 -29.46
C ALA A 20 10.80 -1.07 -28.09
N GLN A 21 10.88 -2.40 -27.99
CA GLN A 21 10.68 -3.10 -26.72
C GLN A 21 11.88 -2.87 -25.79
N ARG A 22 13.10 -2.96 -26.32
CA ARG A 22 14.33 -2.63 -25.60
C ARG A 22 14.26 -1.23 -24.98
N ASP A 23 13.89 -0.23 -25.79
CA ASP A 23 13.83 1.17 -25.36
C ASP A 23 12.76 1.39 -24.28
N GLN A 24 11.57 0.79 -24.44
CA GLN A 24 10.53 0.84 -23.41
C GLN A 24 10.96 0.19 -22.08
N ILE A 25 11.75 -0.90 -22.15
CA ILE A 25 12.28 -1.56 -20.95
C ILE A 25 13.37 -0.70 -20.32
N ALA A 26 14.25 -0.09 -21.11
CA ALA A 26 15.28 0.83 -20.63
C ALA A 26 14.68 2.06 -19.93
N ASP A 27 13.62 2.64 -20.50
CA ASP A 27 12.90 3.77 -19.91
C ASP A 27 12.22 3.40 -18.58
N ALA A 28 11.67 2.18 -18.49
CA ALA A 28 11.02 1.69 -17.27
C ALA A 28 12.03 1.30 -16.18
N LEU A 29 13.23 0.86 -16.56
CA LEU A 29 14.31 0.43 -15.67
C LEU A 29 15.59 1.23 -15.94
N PRO A 30 15.64 2.54 -15.62
CA PRO A 30 16.75 3.41 -16.00
C PRO A 30 18.12 3.05 -15.39
N ARG A 31 18.14 2.20 -14.35
CA ARG A 31 19.38 1.67 -13.77
C ARG A 31 19.75 0.29 -14.30
N ALA A 32 18.86 -0.38 -15.04
CA ALA A 32 19.19 -1.67 -15.63
C ALA A 32 20.23 -1.48 -16.73
N VAL A 33 21.07 -2.49 -16.91
CA VAL A 33 22.02 -2.53 -18.00
C VAL A 33 21.48 -3.50 -19.04
N ILE A 34 21.28 -3.01 -20.27
CA ILE A 34 20.80 -3.79 -21.40
C ILE A 34 21.88 -3.76 -22.48
N GLN A 35 22.48 -4.91 -22.75
CA GLN A 35 23.60 -5.04 -23.68
C GLN A 35 23.25 -6.02 -24.79
N PRO A 36 23.71 -5.79 -26.04
CA PRO A 36 23.53 -6.77 -27.11
C PRO A 36 24.28 -8.07 -26.77
N ALA A 37 23.65 -9.20 -27.03
CA ALA A 37 24.28 -10.51 -26.88
C ALA A 37 25.31 -10.74 -28.00
N GLN A 38 26.44 -11.36 -27.67
CA GLN A 38 27.45 -11.66 -28.68
C GLN A 38 26.89 -12.64 -29.73
N GLY A 39 27.13 -12.34 -31.01
CA GLY A 39 26.71 -13.20 -32.12
C GLY A 39 25.22 -13.08 -32.49
N SER A 40 24.49 -12.09 -31.97
CA SER A 40 23.10 -11.81 -32.33
C SER A 40 22.88 -10.33 -32.65
N ASP A 41 22.05 -10.06 -33.66
CA ASP A 41 21.65 -8.70 -34.05
C ASP A 41 20.41 -8.20 -33.28
N ASN A 42 19.69 -9.07 -32.59
CA ASN A 42 18.39 -8.78 -31.98
C ASN A 42 18.19 -9.34 -30.57
N ALA A 43 19.19 -10.01 -29.98
CA ALA A 43 19.13 -10.51 -28.62
C ALA A 43 19.91 -9.62 -27.65
N TYR A 44 19.37 -9.48 -26.44
CA TYR A 44 19.92 -8.63 -25.39
C TYR A 44 20.03 -9.37 -24.06
N VAL A 45 21.11 -9.12 -23.34
CA VAL A 45 21.30 -9.50 -21.95
C VAL A 45 20.86 -8.34 -21.07
N ILE A 46 19.98 -8.61 -20.11
CA ILE A 46 19.43 -7.62 -19.19
C ILE A 46 19.94 -7.92 -17.78
N ASN A 47 20.59 -6.93 -17.16
CA ASN A 47 20.89 -6.92 -15.75
C ASN A 47 20.01 -5.88 -15.04
N PRO A 48 19.07 -6.27 -14.17
CA PRO A 48 18.16 -5.34 -13.50
C PRO A 48 18.83 -4.54 -12.37
N LYS A 49 20.12 -4.74 -12.08
CA LYS A 49 20.84 -4.13 -10.95
C LYS A 49 20.06 -4.29 -9.64
N ASN A 50 19.67 -3.19 -9.00
CA ASN A 50 19.02 -3.20 -7.70
C ASN A 50 17.48 -3.08 -7.75
N TYR A 51 16.86 -3.42 -8.89
CA TYR A 51 15.41 -3.53 -8.97
C TYR A 51 14.94 -4.88 -8.43
N VAL A 52 13.80 -4.87 -7.73
CA VAL A 52 13.05 -6.04 -7.28
C VAL A 52 11.56 -5.73 -7.42
N GLY A 53 10.76 -6.70 -7.83
CA GLY A 53 9.31 -6.57 -8.00
C GLY A 53 8.85 -6.80 -9.43
N VAL A 54 7.66 -6.30 -9.79
CA VAL A 54 7.03 -6.58 -11.09
C VAL A 54 6.62 -5.30 -11.81
N ILE A 55 6.96 -5.20 -13.10
CA ILE A 55 6.62 -4.07 -13.97
C ILE A 55 6.06 -4.54 -15.31
N LYS A 56 5.35 -3.65 -16.04
CA LYS A 56 5.00 -3.85 -17.45
C LYS A 56 5.79 -2.88 -18.32
N ALA A 57 6.55 -3.40 -19.27
CA ALA A 57 7.30 -2.60 -20.24
C ALA A 57 7.57 -3.42 -21.51
N GLY A 58 7.60 -2.79 -22.69
CA GLY A 58 7.95 -3.50 -23.93
C GLY A 58 6.97 -4.60 -24.36
N GLY A 59 5.74 -4.61 -23.83
CA GLY A 59 4.79 -5.72 -24.02
C GLY A 59 5.04 -6.94 -23.12
N TYR A 60 6.02 -6.88 -22.21
CA TYR A 60 6.34 -7.92 -21.24
C TYR A 60 5.82 -7.58 -19.84
N THR A 61 5.53 -8.63 -19.08
CA THR A 61 5.56 -8.58 -17.62
C THR A 61 6.97 -8.91 -17.19
N ILE A 62 7.69 -7.99 -16.57
CA ILE A 62 9.05 -8.23 -16.08
C ILE A 62 8.96 -8.44 -14.58
N GLU A 63 9.34 -9.63 -14.14
CA GLU A 63 9.40 -10.04 -12.74
C GLU A 63 10.86 -10.16 -12.33
N ILE A 64 11.25 -9.39 -11.31
CA ILE A 64 12.62 -9.31 -10.83
C ILE A 64 12.67 -9.85 -9.40
N ALA A 65 13.25 -11.03 -9.26
CA ALA A 65 13.38 -11.71 -7.97
C ALA A 65 14.53 -11.11 -7.14
N PRO A 66 14.35 -10.96 -5.80
CA PRO A 66 15.44 -10.57 -4.90
C PRO A 66 16.54 -11.64 -4.84
N LYS A 67 17.75 -11.25 -4.44
CA LYS A 67 18.86 -12.20 -4.16
C LYS A 67 18.56 -13.20 -3.05
N LEU A 68 17.71 -12.78 -2.10
CA LEU A 68 17.25 -13.60 -0.98
C LEU A 68 15.84 -14.08 -1.28
N ASP A 69 15.51 -15.28 -0.82
CA ASP A 69 14.13 -15.77 -0.89
C ASP A 69 13.16 -14.75 -0.30
N ILE A 70 11.97 -14.61 -0.90
CA ILE A 70 10.96 -13.63 -0.49
C ILE A 70 10.62 -13.79 1.00
N SER A 71 10.52 -15.03 1.50
CA SER A 71 10.30 -15.32 2.92
C SER A 71 11.37 -14.72 3.83
N ARG A 72 12.65 -14.77 3.43
CA ARG A 72 13.77 -14.15 4.16
C ARG A 72 13.71 -12.63 4.10
N VAL A 73 13.36 -12.06 2.95
CA VAL A 73 13.17 -10.60 2.82
C VAL A 73 12.07 -10.12 3.77
N LEU A 74 10.93 -10.79 3.79
CA LEU A 74 9.82 -10.43 4.67
C LEU A 74 10.12 -10.65 6.15
N PHE A 75 10.86 -11.73 6.48
CA PHE A 75 11.39 -11.92 7.82
C PHE A 75 12.25 -10.73 8.27
N LEU A 76 13.19 -10.27 7.43
CA LEU A 76 14.06 -9.13 7.76
C LEU A 76 13.26 -7.83 7.94
N ILE A 77 12.27 -7.58 7.07
CA ILE A 77 11.39 -6.41 7.20
C ILE A 77 10.60 -6.48 8.52
N ALA A 78 9.96 -7.62 8.80
CA ALA A 78 9.17 -7.79 10.01
C ALA A 78 10.01 -7.70 11.29
N TYR A 79 11.20 -8.31 11.28
CA TYR A 79 12.17 -8.23 12.37
C TYR A 79 12.60 -6.78 12.63
N ALA A 80 12.86 -6.00 11.56
CA ALA A 80 13.22 -4.59 11.70
C ALA A 80 12.07 -3.72 12.24
N LEU A 81 10.81 -4.07 11.94
CA LEU A 81 9.64 -3.32 12.39
C LEU A 81 9.30 -3.61 13.86
N ASN A 82 9.13 -4.88 14.23
CA ASN A 82 8.87 -5.27 15.63
C ASN A 82 9.18 -6.76 15.86
N PRO A 83 10.33 -7.09 16.48
CA PRO A 83 10.72 -8.48 16.73
C PRO A 83 9.74 -9.29 17.58
N ARG A 84 8.95 -8.64 18.45
CA ARG A 84 8.02 -9.33 19.37
C ARG A 84 6.69 -9.69 18.72
N TYR A 85 6.24 -8.91 17.73
CA TYR A 85 4.97 -9.14 17.03
C TYR A 85 5.04 -10.32 16.04
N TRP A 86 6.25 -10.66 15.59
CA TRP A 86 6.46 -11.59 14.48
C TRP A 86 6.49 -13.07 14.86
N GLN A 87 6.79 -13.42 16.12
CA GLN A 87 6.92 -14.82 16.56
C GLN A 87 5.65 -15.65 16.31
N ASP A 88 4.48 -15.01 16.24
CA ASP A 88 3.18 -15.67 16.06
C ASP A 88 2.67 -15.70 14.60
N HIS A 89 3.36 -15.06 13.64
CA HIS A 89 2.79 -14.75 12.31
C HIS A 89 3.62 -15.22 11.09
N VAL A 90 4.68 -16.00 11.28
CA VAL A 90 5.66 -16.38 10.23
C VAL A 90 5.15 -17.41 9.21
N VAL A 91 4.00 -18.05 9.46
CA VAL A 91 3.65 -19.35 8.83
C VAL A 91 3.14 -19.24 7.38
N GLU A 92 2.91 -18.05 6.80
CA GLU A 92 2.16 -17.92 5.53
C GLU A 92 2.97 -17.39 4.31
N PHE A 93 4.31 -17.27 4.42
CA PHE A 93 5.12 -16.60 3.37
C PHE A 93 5.73 -17.51 2.31
N GLU A 94 5.56 -18.83 2.41
CA GLU A 94 6.24 -19.80 1.51
C GLU A 94 5.60 -19.88 0.11
N ASP A 95 4.33 -19.46 -0.06
CA ASP A 95 3.56 -19.69 -1.31
C ASP A 95 3.37 -18.44 -2.18
N ALA A 96 3.98 -17.30 -1.84
CA ALA A 96 3.73 -16.07 -2.57
C ALA A 96 4.56 -15.98 -3.86
N PRO A 97 3.94 -15.79 -5.04
CA PRO A 97 4.64 -15.83 -6.32
C PRO A 97 5.58 -14.63 -6.52
N THR A 98 5.33 -13.52 -5.84
CA THR A 98 6.05 -12.25 -6.03
C THR A 98 6.11 -11.47 -4.71
N LEU A 99 7.11 -10.60 -4.55
CA LEU A 99 7.30 -9.83 -3.32
C LEU A 99 6.08 -8.97 -2.96
N HIS A 100 5.43 -8.34 -3.95
CA HIS A 100 4.27 -7.49 -3.69
C HIS A 100 3.03 -8.30 -3.27
N GLU A 101 2.83 -9.49 -3.85
CA GLU A 101 1.75 -10.39 -3.43
C GLU A 101 2.00 -10.92 -2.01
N ALA A 102 3.25 -11.22 -1.70
CA ALA A 102 3.69 -11.71 -0.39
C ALA A 102 3.45 -10.69 0.75
N ILE A 103 3.34 -9.40 0.41
CA ILE A 103 2.94 -8.33 1.35
C ILE A 103 1.41 -8.14 1.33
N ALA A 104 0.83 -8.05 0.13
CA ALA A 104 -0.58 -7.71 -0.05
C ALA A 104 -1.53 -8.77 0.47
N ARG A 105 -1.20 -10.06 0.31
CA ARG A 105 -2.07 -11.16 0.71
C ARG A 105 -2.23 -11.24 2.25
N PRO A 106 -1.15 -11.31 3.05
CA PRO A 106 -1.27 -11.28 4.50
C PRO A 106 -1.96 -10.00 5.00
N PHE A 107 -1.65 -8.83 4.42
CA PHE A 107 -2.35 -7.59 4.74
C PHE A 107 -3.86 -7.72 4.50
N ALA A 108 -4.28 -8.26 3.35
CA ALA A 108 -5.69 -8.45 3.04
C ALA A 108 -6.37 -9.41 4.02
N ASP A 109 -5.69 -10.50 4.41
CA ASP A 109 -6.18 -11.47 5.38
C ASP A 109 -6.28 -10.89 6.80
N PHE A 110 -5.31 -10.08 7.25
CA PHE A 110 -5.40 -9.37 8.53
C PHE A 110 -6.51 -8.32 8.54
N THR A 111 -6.62 -7.56 7.46
CA THR A 111 -7.66 -6.54 7.26
C THR A 111 -9.05 -7.18 7.26
N GLU A 112 -9.22 -8.29 6.55
CA GLU A 112 -10.47 -9.05 6.53
C GLU A 112 -10.86 -9.44 7.95
N ARG A 113 -9.92 -10.07 8.69
CA ARG A 113 -10.15 -10.56 10.05
C ARG A 113 -10.49 -9.43 11.02
N ALA A 114 -9.75 -8.33 10.96
CA ALA A 114 -9.95 -7.16 11.82
C ALA A 114 -11.30 -6.48 11.57
N THR A 115 -11.73 -6.40 10.31
CA THR A 115 -12.98 -5.72 9.92
C THR A 115 -14.20 -6.64 9.91
N ARG A 116 -14.03 -7.95 10.12
CA ARG A 116 -15.09 -8.96 9.94
C ARG A 116 -16.34 -8.70 10.81
N ARG A 117 -16.16 -8.07 11.98
CA ARG A 117 -17.24 -7.73 12.92
C ARG A 117 -17.73 -6.27 12.79
N GLY A 118 -17.29 -5.56 11.76
CA GLY A 118 -17.50 -4.13 11.58
C GLY A 118 -16.22 -3.33 11.82
N PRO A 119 -16.22 -2.04 11.44
CA PRO A 119 -15.09 -1.13 11.67
C PRO A 119 -14.89 -0.85 13.16
N LEU A 120 -13.64 -0.56 13.55
CA LEU A 120 -13.35 -0.11 14.89
C LEU A 120 -14.04 1.24 15.12
N HIS A 121 -14.77 1.40 16.22
CA HIS A 121 -15.34 2.68 16.59
C HIS A 121 -14.52 3.30 17.71
N GLY A 122 -14.28 4.61 17.62
CA GLY A 122 -13.56 5.37 18.61
C GLY A 122 -14.21 6.74 18.84
N TYR A 123 -13.73 7.44 19.86
CA TYR A 123 -14.16 8.79 20.15
C TYR A 123 -13.25 9.79 19.45
N GLN A 124 -13.83 10.66 18.63
CA GLN A 124 -13.14 11.78 18.00
C GLN A 124 -13.65 13.10 18.58
N SER A 125 -12.76 13.96 19.04
CA SER A 125 -13.14 15.27 19.56
C SER A 125 -13.36 16.24 18.41
N ILE A 126 -14.57 16.78 18.32
CA ILE A 126 -15.04 17.66 17.24
C ILE A 126 -15.36 19.03 17.83
N ASP A 127 -14.78 20.05 17.19
CA ASP A 127 -15.02 21.46 17.46
C ASP A 127 -16.03 21.99 16.44
N ASP A 128 -17.24 22.37 16.89
CA ASP A 128 -18.35 22.76 16.02
C ASP A 128 -19.11 24.01 16.55
N SER A 129 -20.02 24.54 15.73
CA SER A 129 -20.94 25.65 16.01
C SER A 129 -22.38 25.17 15.86
N LEU A 130 -23.03 24.85 16.97
CA LEU A 130 -24.37 24.23 16.97
C LEU A 130 -25.45 25.20 17.48
N PRO A 131 -26.72 25.08 17.03
CA PRO A 131 -27.80 25.92 17.53
C PRO A 131 -28.17 25.67 19.01
N GLY A 132 -27.63 24.61 19.62
CA GLY A 132 -27.77 24.26 21.03
C GLY A 132 -26.49 23.68 21.62
N VAL A 133 -26.51 23.33 22.91
CA VAL A 133 -25.33 22.83 23.63
C VAL A 133 -25.21 21.32 23.50
N ARG A 134 -24.10 20.85 22.92
CA ARG A 134 -23.65 19.45 22.94
C ARG A 134 -22.20 19.42 23.44
N GLY A 135 -21.91 18.65 24.48
CA GLY A 135 -20.56 18.59 25.05
C GLY A 135 -20.17 19.86 25.81
N ARG A 136 -18.92 20.31 25.64
CA ARG A 136 -18.32 21.44 26.37
C ARG A 136 -18.38 22.71 25.53
N ILE A 137 -18.89 23.81 26.10
CA ILE A 137 -18.89 25.12 25.44
C ILE A 137 -17.47 25.70 25.40
N ARG A 138 -17.05 26.18 24.22
CA ARG A 138 -15.79 26.91 24.00
C ARG A 138 -16.00 28.40 24.23
N PHE A 139 -16.16 28.79 25.50
CA PHE A 139 -16.51 30.18 25.88
C PHE A 139 -15.55 31.24 25.30
N ALA A 140 -14.25 30.95 25.24
CA ALA A 140 -13.27 31.87 24.67
C ALA A 140 -13.52 32.15 23.19
N ASP A 141 -13.90 31.13 22.41
CA ASP A 141 -14.24 31.26 21.00
C ASP A 141 -15.61 31.93 20.82
N GLN A 142 -16.58 31.61 21.68
CA GLN A 142 -17.91 32.24 21.68
C GLN A 142 -17.81 33.75 21.88
N LEU A 143 -17.06 34.20 22.89
CA LEU A 143 -16.88 35.63 23.19
C LEU A 143 -16.10 36.36 22.08
N ARG A 144 -15.17 35.67 21.41
CA ARG A 144 -14.41 36.25 20.29
C ARG A 144 -15.25 36.39 19.02
N ARG A 145 -16.01 35.36 18.66
CA ARG A 145 -16.74 35.28 17.37
C ARG A 145 -18.16 35.85 17.44
N HIS A 146 -18.85 35.72 18.58
CA HIS A 146 -20.29 36.01 18.71
C HIS A 146 -20.59 36.88 19.93
N GLN A 147 -20.06 38.11 19.94
CA GLN A 147 -20.22 39.05 21.08
C GLN A 147 -21.67 39.48 21.37
N ARG A 148 -22.58 39.33 20.39
CA ARG A 148 -23.98 39.81 20.46
C ARG A 148 -25.01 38.77 20.05
N ILE A 149 -24.58 37.57 19.65
CA ILE A 149 -25.45 36.53 19.09
C ILE A 149 -25.32 35.29 19.98
N THR A 150 -26.45 34.80 20.49
CA THR A 150 -26.50 33.68 21.44
C THR A 150 -26.45 32.31 20.76
N SER A 151 -26.64 32.26 19.44
CA SER A 151 -26.67 31.02 18.63
C SER A 151 -26.17 31.29 17.21
N PRO A 152 -25.27 30.47 16.63
CA PRO A 152 -24.79 29.18 17.17
C PRO A 152 -23.81 29.31 18.34
N ILE A 153 -23.69 28.23 19.11
CA ILE A 153 -22.79 28.08 20.25
C ILE A 153 -21.59 27.25 19.82
N GLU A 154 -20.40 27.81 20.03
CA GLU A 154 -19.13 27.14 19.83
C GLU A 154 -18.96 26.05 20.90
N VAL A 155 -18.90 24.79 20.49
CA VAL A 155 -18.80 23.62 21.37
C VAL A 155 -17.68 22.68 20.93
N THR A 156 -17.17 21.89 21.88
CA THR A 156 -16.36 20.70 21.65
C THR A 156 -17.12 19.50 22.17
N TYR A 157 -17.32 18.46 21.37
CA TYR A 157 -17.93 17.20 21.81
C TYR A 157 -17.20 16.01 21.23
N ASP A 158 -17.29 14.88 21.91
CA ASP A 158 -16.73 13.62 21.42
C ASP A 158 -17.80 12.85 20.64
N GLU A 159 -17.49 12.49 19.41
CA GLU A 159 -18.33 11.67 18.55
C GLU A 159 -17.83 10.23 18.51
N PHE A 160 -18.72 9.28 18.78
CA PHE A 160 -18.41 7.86 18.64
C PHE A 160 -18.63 7.45 17.18
N THR A 161 -17.55 7.38 16.43
CA THR A 161 -17.56 7.23 14.96
C THR A 161 -16.61 6.11 14.52
N PRO A 162 -16.90 5.41 13.41
CA PRO A 162 -15.91 4.58 12.73
C PRO A 162 -14.86 5.39 11.97
N ASP A 163 -15.06 6.70 11.79
CA ASP A 163 -14.15 7.57 11.03
C ASP A 163 -12.93 8.03 11.84
N ILE A 164 -12.18 7.06 12.35
CA ILE A 164 -10.96 7.24 13.14
C ILE A 164 -9.71 6.98 12.31
N GLU A 165 -8.57 7.47 12.79
CA GLU A 165 -7.29 7.46 12.06
C GLU A 165 -6.86 6.04 11.67
N GLU A 166 -7.08 5.05 12.53
CA GLU A 166 -6.74 3.66 12.30
C GLU A 166 -7.51 3.07 11.11
N ASN A 167 -8.81 3.36 11.02
CA ASN A 167 -9.63 2.91 9.90
C ASN A 167 -9.32 3.67 8.61
N ARG A 168 -9.04 4.98 8.71
CA ARG A 168 -8.61 5.80 7.57
C ARG A 168 -7.27 5.31 7.00
N LEU A 169 -6.32 4.94 7.87
CA LEU A 169 -5.05 4.34 7.48
C LEU A 169 -5.25 2.99 6.79
N LEU A 170 -6.09 2.14 7.34
CA LEU A 170 -6.43 0.84 6.76
C LEU A 170 -7.05 1.02 5.36
N LEU A 171 -8.02 1.92 5.22
CA LEU A 171 -8.66 2.26 3.96
C LEU A 171 -7.67 2.84 2.94
N GLY A 172 -6.79 3.73 3.38
CA GLY A 172 -5.73 4.31 2.55
C GLY A 172 -4.76 3.25 2.03
N ALA A 173 -4.36 2.29 2.88
CA ALA A 173 -3.51 1.18 2.50
C ALA A 173 -4.20 0.23 1.51
N ILE A 174 -5.47 -0.12 1.75
CA ILE A 174 -6.29 -0.90 0.80
C ILE A 174 -6.34 -0.19 -0.56
N GLY A 175 -6.61 1.11 -0.56
CA GLY A 175 -6.62 1.93 -1.77
C GLY A 175 -5.31 1.85 -2.53
N LYS A 176 -4.16 1.98 -1.86
CA LYS A 176 -2.83 1.83 -2.49
C LYS A 176 -2.62 0.45 -3.11
N LEU A 177 -2.97 -0.61 -2.39
CA LEU A 177 -2.81 -1.97 -2.89
C LEU A 177 -3.71 -2.26 -4.09
N LEU A 178 -4.96 -1.81 -4.08
CA LEU A 178 -5.86 -1.98 -5.23
C LEU A 178 -5.38 -1.25 -6.50
N HIS A 179 -4.53 -0.23 -6.36
CA HIS A 179 -3.87 0.43 -7.50
C HIS A 179 -2.60 -0.31 -7.97
N LEU A 180 -2.06 -1.24 -7.19
CA LEU A 180 -0.94 -2.06 -7.62
C LEU A 180 -1.38 -3.00 -8.74
N ARG A 181 -0.58 -3.01 -9.81
CA ARG A 181 -0.70 -4.02 -10.85
C ARG A 181 -0.17 -5.35 -10.28
N PHE A 182 -0.67 -6.47 -10.80
CA PHE A 182 -0.19 -7.84 -10.47
C PHE A 182 -0.59 -8.42 -9.11
N LEU A 183 -1.64 -7.90 -8.47
CA LEU A 183 -2.29 -8.64 -7.40
C LEU A 183 -3.17 -9.78 -7.93
N THR A 184 -3.19 -10.89 -7.21
CA THR A 184 -4.14 -11.99 -7.50
C THR A 184 -5.59 -11.54 -7.29
N GLU A 185 -6.53 -12.14 -8.02
CA GLU A 185 -7.95 -11.78 -7.87
C GLU A 185 -8.52 -12.12 -6.49
N SER A 186 -8.04 -13.19 -5.84
CA SER A 186 -8.42 -13.52 -4.46
C SER A 186 -8.00 -12.42 -3.49
N THR A 187 -6.77 -11.93 -3.58
CA THR A 187 -6.27 -10.80 -2.77
C THR A 187 -7.09 -9.54 -3.02
N LYS A 188 -7.36 -9.20 -4.29
CA LYS A 188 -8.22 -8.05 -4.64
C LYS A 188 -9.63 -8.19 -4.09
N GLN A 189 -10.20 -9.39 -4.11
CA GLN A 189 -11.55 -9.63 -3.61
C GLN A 189 -11.64 -9.42 -2.10
N LEU A 190 -10.64 -9.86 -1.33
CA LEU A 190 -10.55 -9.61 0.10
C LEU A 190 -10.44 -8.11 0.40
N LEU A 191 -9.55 -7.41 -0.32
CA LEU A 191 -9.38 -5.95 -0.21
C LEU A 191 -10.69 -5.20 -0.50
N ARG A 192 -11.40 -5.55 -1.59
CA ARG A 192 -12.69 -4.93 -1.94
C ARG A 192 -13.76 -5.18 -0.88
N ARG A 193 -13.82 -6.39 -0.31
CA ARG A 193 -14.75 -6.70 0.80
C ARG A 193 -14.45 -5.83 2.03
N ALA A 194 -13.18 -5.66 2.37
CA ALA A 194 -12.79 -4.76 3.46
C ALA A 194 -13.16 -3.31 3.17
N THR A 195 -12.98 -2.82 1.94
CA THR A 195 -13.44 -1.48 1.53
C THR A 195 -14.93 -1.28 1.78
N HIS A 196 -15.77 -2.24 1.40
CA HIS A 196 -17.22 -2.15 1.64
C HIS A 196 -17.59 -2.09 3.13
N ARG A 197 -16.79 -2.68 4.03
CA ARG A 197 -17.03 -2.61 5.48
C ARG A 197 -16.58 -1.27 6.08
N LEU A 198 -15.73 -0.52 5.38
CA LEU A 198 -15.22 0.79 5.76
C LEU A 198 -15.91 1.91 4.96
N ALA A 199 -17.16 1.69 4.51
CA ALA A 199 -17.87 2.63 3.65
C ALA A 199 -18.13 4.00 4.33
N ASP A 200 -18.26 4.01 5.65
CA ASP A 200 -18.50 5.22 6.46
C ASP A 200 -17.20 5.90 6.93
N VAL A 201 -16.05 5.50 6.38
CA VAL A 201 -14.73 6.02 6.72
C VAL A 201 -14.21 6.91 5.61
N GLU A 202 -13.69 8.08 5.97
CA GLU A 202 -13.17 9.05 5.01
C GLU A 202 -11.90 8.51 4.32
N HIS A 203 -11.83 8.63 2.99
CA HIS A 203 -10.67 8.19 2.24
C HIS A 203 -9.55 9.25 2.25
N VAL A 204 -8.61 9.11 3.18
CA VAL A 204 -7.45 10.01 3.30
C VAL A 204 -6.26 9.52 2.48
N ARG A 205 -5.60 10.44 1.75
CA ARG A 205 -4.34 10.14 1.05
C ARG A 205 -3.15 10.48 1.93
N TYR A 206 -2.49 9.46 2.45
CA TYR A 206 -1.27 9.60 3.24
C TYR A 206 -0.03 9.87 2.38
N ASP A 207 0.85 10.74 2.88
CA ASP A 207 2.23 10.84 2.42
C ASP A 207 3.04 9.73 3.09
N ARG A 208 3.79 8.97 2.29
CA ARG A 208 4.68 7.89 2.77
C ARG A 208 5.71 8.36 3.81
N ARG A 209 6.00 9.67 3.86
CA ARG A 209 6.94 10.27 4.84
C ARG A 209 6.27 10.73 6.13
N ARG A 210 4.94 10.72 6.19
CA ARG A 210 4.13 11.26 7.28
C ARG A 210 2.95 10.33 7.54
N ILE A 211 3.26 9.09 7.91
CA ILE A 211 2.26 8.15 8.39
C ILE A 211 2.13 8.38 9.90
N PRO A 212 0.91 8.57 10.44
CA PRO A 212 0.66 8.60 11.88
C PRO A 212 1.21 7.33 12.55
N ASN A 213 1.71 7.47 13.78
CA ASN A 213 2.22 6.36 14.59
C ASN A 213 1.11 5.72 15.42
#